data_AF-A0A7G1Q8G5-F1
#
_entry.id   AF-A0A7G1Q8G5-F1
#
_cell.length_a   1.000
_cell.length_b   1.000
_cell.length_c   1.000
_cell.angle_alpha   90.00
_cell.angle_beta   90.00
_cell.angle_gamma   90.00
#
_symmetry.space_group_name_H-M   'P 1'
#
loop_
_entity.id
_entity.type
_entity.pdbx_description
1 polymer ?
#
loop_
_entity_poly.entity_id
_entity_poly.type
_entity_poly.pdbx_seq_one_letter_code
_entity_poly.pdbx_strand_id
1 'polypeptide(L)'
;MSIEEYLRSSPDLNQFCSQNGWIDDETLCYELMEQSQSHAVVNVHFEEILMEGSGCVAARVSCYGKLKLILNDLGYVESGERI
;
A
#
# COMPACT_ATOMS: atom_id res chain seq x y z
N MET A 1 -2.88 -11.31 9.62
CA MET A 1 -1.87 -11.04 8.58
C MET A 1 -0.90 -9.98 9.09
N SER A 2 0.38 -10.11 8.74
CA SER A 2 1.38 -9.05 8.97
C SER A 2 1.07 -7.80 8.15
N ILE A 3 1.74 -6.69 8.46
CA ILE A 3 1.61 -5.44 7.70
C ILE A 3 1.98 -5.66 6.23
N GLU A 4 3.07 -6.36 5.95
CA GLU A 4 3.49 -6.63 4.57
C GLU A 4 2.45 -7.44 3.78
N GLU A 5 1.93 -8.51 4.39
CA GLU A 5 0.88 -9.33 3.77
C GLU A 5 -0.40 -8.51 3.54
N TYR A 6 -0.77 -7.64 4.48
CA TYR A 6 -1.92 -6.74 4.31
C TYR A 6 -1.72 -5.80 3.14
N LEU A 7 -0.57 -5.12 3.06
CA LEU A 7 -0.30 -4.16 1.98
C LEU A 7 -0.31 -4.82 0.60
N ARG A 8 0.32 -5.99 0.43
CA ARG A 8 0.34 -6.71 -0.86
C ARG A 8 -1.02 -7.25 -1.32
N SER A 9 -1.92 -7.50 -0.38
CA SER A 9 -3.25 -8.08 -0.68
C SER A 9 -4.36 -7.03 -0.67
N SER A 10 -4.07 -5.81 -0.22
CA SER A 10 -5.10 -4.81 0.03
C SER A 10 -5.42 -3.99 -1.22
N PRO A 11 -6.69 -4.00 -1.69
CA PRO A 11 -7.14 -3.09 -2.73
C PRO A 11 -7.15 -1.62 -2.28
N ASP A 12 -7.05 -1.35 -0.98
CA ASP A 12 -7.07 0.01 -0.42
C ASP A 12 -5.86 0.82 -0.87
N LEU A 13 -4.75 0.18 -1.27
CA LEU A 13 -3.59 0.90 -1.81
C LEU A 13 -3.88 1.57 -3.16
N ASN A 14 -4.88 1.09 -3.92
CA ASN A 14 -5.24 1.68 -5.21
C ASN A 14 -5.71 3.14 -5.08
N GLN A 15 -6.15 3.56 -3.89
CA GLN A 15 -6.52 4.96 -3.63
C GLN A 15 -5.33 5.93 -3.69
N PHE A 16 -4.10 5.41 -3.69
CA PHE A 16 -2.86 6.20 -3.84
C PHE A 16 -2.34 6.18 -5.28
N CYS A 17 -2.92 5.37 -6.16
CA CYS A 17 -2.64 5.41 -7.60
C CYS A 17 -3.11 6.73 -8.20
N SER A 18 -2.30 7.31 -9.07
CA SER A 18 -2.58 8.60 -9.71
C SER A 18 -3.55 8.46 -10.90
N GLN A 19 -3.50 7.32 -11.59
CA GLN A 19 -4.17 7.10 -12.88
C GLN A 19 -4.86 5.73 -12.95
N ASN A 20 -5.14 5.12 -11.79
CA ASN A 20 -5.74 3.78 -11.68
C ASN A 20 -4.94 2.70 -12.43
N GLY A 21 -3.62 2.83 -12.45
CA GLY A 21 -2.69 1.80 -12.92
C GLY A 21 -2.58 0.63 -11.96
N TRP A 22 -1.58 -0.22 -12.21
CA TRP A 22 -1.30 -1.40 -11.38
C TRP A 22 -0.17 -1.12 -10.41
N ILE A 23 -0.33 -1.56 -9.17
CA ILE A 23 0.72 -1.49 -8.16
C ILE A 23 1.79 -2.52 -8.53
N ASP A 24 3.05 -2.08 -8.62
CA ASP A 24 4.19 -2.98 -8.76
C ASP A 24 4.61 -3.52 -7.38
N ASP A 25 4.20 -4.76 -7.09
CA ASP A 25 4.52 -5.45 -5.84
C ASP A 25 6.03 -5.57 -5.57
N GLU A 26 6.88 -5.57 -6.61
CA GLU A 26 8.34 -5.64 -6.42
C GLU A 26 8.90 -4.35 -5.82
N THR A 27 8.18 -3.24 -6.01
CA THR A 27 8.57 -1.90 -5.52
C THR A 27 7.83 -1.49 -4.26
N LEU A 28 6.77 -2.22 -3.89
CA LEU A 28 5.98 -1.94 -2.70
C LEU A 28 6.81 -2.10 -1.43
N CYS A 29 7.00 -1.00 -0.72
CA CYS A 29 7.66 -0.95 0.57
C CYS A 29 6.88 -0.04 1.53
N TYR A 30 7.17 -0.19 2.82
CA TYR A 30 6.58 0.64 3.85
C TYR A 30 7.59 1.00 4.93
N GLU A 31 7.35 2.13 5.57
CA GLU A 31 8.07 2.60 6.75
C GLU A 31 7.09 2.66 7.92
N LEU A 32 7.41 1.98 9.02
CA LEU A 32 6.63 2.04 10.25
C LEU A 32 6.94 3.33 11.00
N MET A 33 5.96 4.22 11.09
CA MET A 33 6.11 5.53 11.72
C MET A 33 5.73 5.52 13.19
N GLU A 34 4.68 4.78 13.52
CA GLU A 34 4.16 4.66 14.88
C GLU A 34 3.54 3.28 15.05
N GLN A 35 3.68 2.71 16.24
CA GLN A 35 2.99 1.48 16.60
C GLN A 35 2.55 1.52 18.06
N SER A 36 1.29 1.15 18.27
CA SER A 36 0.71 0.89 19.59
C SER A 36 0.16 -0.54 19.65
N GLN A 37 -0.53 -0.89 20.73
CA GLN A 37 -1.18 -2.20 20.88
C GLN A 37 -2.32 -2.42 19.87
N SER A 38 -3.05 -1.36 19.50
CA SER A 38 -4.28 -1.47 18.68
C SER A 38 -4.19 -0.83 17.31
N HIS A 39 -3.10 -0.13 17.00
CA HIS A 39 -2.90 0.47 15.69
C HIS A 39 -1.43 0.63 15.32
N ALA A 40 -1.18 0.73 14.02
CA ALA A 40 0.08 1.15 13.45
C ALA A 40 -0.14 2.25 12.41
N VAL A 41 0.83 3.14 12.27
CA VAL A 41 0.85 4.14 11.21
C VAL A 41 2.04 3.84 10.31
N VAL A 42 1.76 3.68 9.02
CA VAL A 42 2.79 3.38 8.02
C VAL A 42 2.75 4.40 6.90
N ASN A 43 3.95 4.78 6.45
CA ASN A 43 4.11 5.38 5.13
C ASN A 43 4.29 4.25 4.12
N VAL A 44 3.64 4.34 2.98
CA VAL A 44 3.75 3.36 1.89
C VAL A 44 4.31 4.02 0.65
N HIS A 45 5.15 3.28 -0.07
CA HIS A 45 5.74 3.71 -1.32
C HIS A 45 5.75 2.55 -2.31
N PHE A 46 5.41 2.84 -3.57
CA PHE A 46 5.40 1.86 -4.66
C PHE A 46 5.43 2.59 -6.01
N GLU A 47 5.71 1.86 -7.08
CA GLU A 47 5.51 2.31 -8.45
C GLU A 47 4.15 1.85 -8.97
N GLU A 48 3.39 2.79 -9.52
CA GLU A 48 2.21 2.54 -10.34
C GLU A 48 2.65 2.32 -11.79
N ILE A 49 2.38 1.13 -12.33
CA ILE A 49 2.62 0.78 -13.72
C ILE A 49 1.40 1.19 -14.55
N LEU A 50 1.64 2.06 -15.53
CA LEU A 50 0.65 2.45 -16.52
C LEU A 50 0.92 1.68 -17.81
N MET A 51 -0.13 1.08 -18.39
CA MET A 51 0.00 0.28 -19.60
C MET A 51 -0.73 0.90 -20.77
N GLU A 52 -0.11 0.84 -21.94
CA GLU A 52 -0.73 1.22 -23.20
C GLU A 52 -1.74 0.15 -23.64
N GLY A 53 -2.71 0.53 -24.48
CA GLY A 53 -3.72 -0.40 -25.01
C GLY A 53 -3.15 -1.56 -25.84
N SER A 54 -1.87 -1.51 -26.21
CA SER A 54 -1.10 -2.58 -26.85
C SER A 54 -0.56 -3.64 -25.87
N GLY A 55 -0.67 -3.43 -24.56
CA GLY A 55 -0.10 -4.29 -23.53
C GLY A 55 1.37 -3.99 -23.20
N CYS A 56 1.91 -2.85 -23.66
CA CYS A 56 3.25 -2.38 -23.29
C CYS A 56 3.19 -1.45 -22.08
N VAL A 57 4.25 -1.44 -21.27
CA VAL A 57 4.39 -0.44 -20.18
C VAL A 57 4.58 0.94 -20.80
N ALA A 58 3.62 1.84 -20.54
CA ALA A 58 3.64 3.23 -20.97
C ALA A 58 4.54 4.07 -20.07
N ALA A 59 4.42 3.85 -18.76
CA ALA A 59 5.14 4.61 -17.74
C ALA A 59 5.14 3.87 -16.40
N ARG A 60 6.04 4.29 -15.52
CA ARG A 60 6.01 4.00 -14.09
C ARG A 60 5.95 5.31 -13.32
N VAL A 61 5.07 5.39 -12.34
CA VAL A 61 4.83 6.59 -11.54
C VAL A 61 5.06 6.26 -10.07
N SER A 62 5.95 6.99 -9.41
CA SER A 62 6.16 6.85 -7.97
C SER A 62 4.92 7.33 -7.20
N CYS A 63 4.33 6.44 -6.41
CA CYS A 63 3.21 6.71 -5.53
C CYS A 63 3.67 6.69 -4.07
N TYR A 64 3.00 7.50 -3.25
CA TYR A 64 3.26 7.58 -1.82
C TYR A 64 1.94 7.80 -1.08
N GLY A 65 1.81 7.15 0.07
CA GLY A 65 0.61 7.23 0.89
C GLY A 65 0.92 7.08 2.36
N LYS A 66 -0.08 7.41 3.18
CA LYS A 66 -0.04 7.17 4.62
C LYS A 66 -1.29 6.41 5.03
N LEU A 67 -1.10 5.33 5.77
CA LEU A 67 -2.16 4.48 6.28
C LEU A 67 -2.11 4.41 7.78
N LYS A 68 -3.29 4.42 8.39
CA LYS A 68 -3.52 3.95 9.74
C LYS A 68 -4.08 2.54 9.66
N LEU A 69 -3.40 1.59 10.29
CA LEU A 69 -3.78 0.19 10.37
C LEU A 69 -4.36 -0.09 11.75
N ILE A 70 -5.46 -0.83 11.80
CA ILE A 70 -6.02 -1.37 13.04
C ILE A 70 -5.45 -2.76 13.27
N LEU A 71 -4.91 -2.98 14.47
CA LEU A 71 -4.28 -4.23 14.89
C LEU A 71 -5.16 -4.93 15.92
N ASN A 72 -5.22 -6.26 15.85
CA ASN A 72 -5.79 -7.07 16.91
C ASN A 72 -4.79 -7.30 18.05
N ASP A 73 -5.23 -7.99 19.11
CA ASP A 73 -4.42 -8.28 20.31
C ASP A 73 -3.15 -9.11 20.02
N LEU A 74 -3.06 -9.74 18.85
CA LEU A 74 -1.88 -10.49 18.40
C LEU A 74 -0.95 -9.65 17.53
N GLY A 75 -1.27 -8.38 17.29
CA GLY A 75 -0.50 -7.46 16.43
C GLY A 75 -0.73 -7.67 14.94
N TYR A 76 -1.75 -8.45 14.54
CA TYR A 76 -2.10 -8.62 13.13
C TYR A 76 -3.04 -7.53 12.65
N VAL A 77 -2.88 -7.13 11.39
CA VAL A 77 -3.75 -6.14 10.76
C VAL A 77 -5.14 -6.73 10.52
N GLU A 78 -6.17 -6.00 10.93
CA GLU A 78 -7.58 -6.30 10.66
C GLU A 78 -8.15 -5.40 9.57
N SER A 79 -7.76 -4.12 9.56
CA SER A 79 -8.19 -3.14 8.57
C SER A 79 -7.20 -1.97 8.46
N GLY A 80 -7.38 -1.14 7.44
CA GLY A 80 -6.58 0.06 7.22
C GLY A 80 -7.40 1.18 6.60
N GLU A 81 -7.01 2.42 6.89
CA GLU A 81 -7.62 3.62 6.32
C GLU A 81 -6.55 4.65 5.99
N ARG A 82 -6.79 5.45 4.95
CA ARG A 82 -5.94 6.59 4.61
C ARG A 82 -6.09 7.69 5.65
N ILE A 83 -4.98 8.35 5.97
CA ILE A 83 -4.93 9.53 6.85
C ILE A 83 -4.20 10.71 6.21
#